data_AF-A0A8J5XZM5-F1
#
_entry.id   AF-A0A8J5XZM5-F1
#
_cell.length_a   1.000
_cell.length_b   1.000
_cell.length_c   1.000
_cell.angle_alpha   90.00
_cell.angle_beta   90.00
_cell.angle_gamma   90.00
#
_symmetry.space_group_name_H-M   'P 1'
#
loop_
_entity.id
_entity.type
_entity.pdbx_description
1 polymer ?
#
loop_
_entity_poly.entity_id
_entity_poly.type
_entity_poly.pdbx_seq_one_letter_code
_entity_poly.pdbx_strand_id
1 'polypeptide(L)'
;MPYLELAEFGSAALIWTFDLRYDLISALVDRWRLKTHTFHLQCGECTVTLEEVALQLGLPIDRSAVMGVSAIAEPAALCYSLLGVSSVDDESNFTTRAYIMHIIEGVLMPDTNNNRVYLMYLPLLANLQNVRSYSWGSTVLAMLYRELCRTTKPDVVDIGGCLVLLHS
;
A
#
# COMPACT_ATOMS: atom_id res chain seq x y z
N MET A 1 2.56 -18.90 5.30
CA MET A 1 1.17 -18.95 4.79
C MET A 1 1.23 -19.06 3.26
N PRO A 2 0.85 -20.20 2.66
CA PRO A 2 1.01 -20.43 1.22
C PRO A 2 0.26 -19.40 0.35
N TYR A 3 -0.83 -18.84 0.88
CA TYR A 3 -1.63 -17.85 0.18
C TYR A 3 -1.01 -16.43 0.14
N LEU A 4 -0.03 -16.11 1.01
CA LEU A 4 0.73 -14.86 0.89
C LEU A 4 1.66 -14.89 -0.32
N GLU A 5 2.33 -16.03 -0.53
CA GLU A 5 3.16 -16.25 -1.72
C GLU A 5 2.30 -16.27 -2.98
N LEU A 6 1.15 -16.95 -2.93
CA LEU A 6 0.19 -16.97 -4.05
C LEU A 6 -0.32 -15.57 -4.42
N ALA A 7 -0.58 -14.73 -3.41
CA ALA A 7 -1.03 -13.36 -3.60
C ALA A 7 0.10 -12.40 -4.02
N GLU A 8 1.36 -12.87 -4.03
CA GLU A 8 2.57 -12.07 -4.27
C GLU A 8 2.81 -10.98 -3.20
N PHE A 9 2.36 -11.23 -1.96
CA PHE A 9 2.60 -10.37 -0.79
C PHE A 9 3.73 -10.86 0.12
N GLY A 10 4.41 -11.96 -0.24
CA GLY A 10 5.48 -12.57 0.56
C GLY A 10 6.60 -11.59 0.92
N SER A 11 7.16 -10.90 -0.08
CA SER A 11 8.22 -9.89 0.14
C SER A 11 7.73 -8.70 0.95
N ALA A 12 6.53 -8.18 0.65
CA ALA A 12 5.92 -7.07 1.38
C ALA A 12 5.68 -7.38 2.88
N ALA A 13 5.42 -8.65 3.21
CA ALA A 13 5.28 -9.09 4.60
C ALA A 13 6.58 -8.96 5.42
N LEU A 14 7.74 -8.94 4.78
CA LEU A 14 9.05 -8.82 5.44
C LEU A 14 9.45 -7.37 5.73
N ILE A 15 8.72 -6.40 5.17
CA ILE A 15 9.05 -4.96 5.22
C ILE A 15 8.72 -4.34 6.57
N TRP A 16 7.98 -5.06 7.42
CA TRP A 16 7.54 -4.63 8.75
C TRP A 16 8.66 -4.21 9.73
N THR A 17 9.93 -4.29 9.36
CA THR A 17 11.07 -4.05 10.24
C THR A 17 11.91 -2.80 9.91
N PHE A 18 11.47 -1.92 9.00
CA PHE A 18 12.26 -0.73 8.68
C PHE A 18 12.01 0.42 9.67
N ASP A 19 13.04 0.78 10.43
CA ASP A 19 13.07 1.99 11.24
C ASP A 19 13.33 3.20 10.33
N LEU A 20 12.25 3.85 9.91
CA LEU A 20 12.30 4.99 9.02
C LEU A 20 12.72 6.25 9.80
N ARG A 21 13.87 6.82 9.44
CA ARG A 21 14.33 8.05 10.09
C ARG A 21 13.51 9.25 9.60
N TYR A 22 12.77 9.85 10.53
CA TYR A 22 11.85 10.97 10.27
C TYR A 22 12.56 12.20 9.67
N ASP A 23 13.79 12.48 10.08
CA ASP A 23 14.60 13.59 9.57
C ASP A 23 14.90 13.44 8.07
N LEU A 24 15.23 12.23 7.61
CA LEU A 24 15.47 11.95 6.20
C LEU A 24 14.20 12.11 5.37
N ILE A 25 13.07 11.59 5.85
CA ILE A 25 11.77 11.72 5.17
C ILE A 25 11.40 13.19 5.05
N SER A 26 11.50 13.96 6.14
CA SER A 26 11.20 15.40 6.13
C SER A 26 12.06 16.14 5.11
N ALA A 27 13.36 15.84 5.05
CA ALA A 27 14.27 16.46 4.10
C ALA A 27 13.93 16.11 2.62
N LEU A 28 13.44 14.90 2.35
CA LEU A 28 12.97 14.51 1.02
C LEU A 28 11.65 15.19 0.67
N VAL A 29 10.72 15.29 1.61
CA VAL A 29 9.46 16.02 1.43
C VAL A 29 9.72 17.48 1.09
N ASP A 30 10.64 18.15 1.78
CA ASP A 30 11.03 19.55 1.50
C ASP A 30 11.61 19.74 0.08
N ARG A 31 12.19 18.67 -0.48
CA ARG A 31 12.79 18.66 -1.82
C ARG A 31 11.83 18.17 -2.90
N TRP A 32 10.62 17.75 -2.55
CA TRP A 32 9.59 17.32 -3.51
C TRP A 32 9.08 18.49 -4.35
N ARG A 33 9.00 18.31 -5.67
CA ARG A 33 8.50 19.31 -6.61
C ARG A 33 7.19 18.86 -7.24
N LEU A 34 6.10 19.55 -6.90
CA LEU A 34 4.75 19.27 -7.41
C LEU A 34 4.62 19.32 -8.94
N LYS A 35 5.40 20.18 -9.60
CA LYS A 35 5.29 20.38 -11.05
C LYS A 35 5.83 19.19 -11.84
N THR A 36 6.90 18.58 -11.37
CA THR A 36 7.64 17.51 -12.05
C THR A 36 7.40 16.14 -11.41
N HIS A 37 6.86 16.09 -10.19
CA HIS A 37 6.75 14.87 -9.37
C HIS A 37 8.13 14.21 -9.17
N THR A 38 9.13 15.04 -8.89
CA THR A 38 10.51 14.64 -8.66
C THR A 38 11.06 15.29 -7.39
N PHE A 39 12.03 14.62 -6.76
CA PHE A 39 12.88 15.16 -5.71
C PHE A 39 14.01 15.95 -6.33
N HIS A 40 14.23 17.17 -5.84
CA HIS A 40 15.35 18.01 -6.27
C HIS A 40 16.54 17.85 -5.31
N LEU A 41 17.49 17.01 -5.70
CA LEU A 41 18.69 16.69 -4.94
C LEU A 41 19.91 17.46 -5.47
N GLN A 42 21.03 17.40 -4.74
CA GLN A 42 22.28 18.02 -5.19
C GLN A 42 22.83 17.37 -6.48
N CYS A 43 22.47 16.11 -6.74
CA CYS A 43 22.84 15.39 -7.95
C CYS A 43 21.87 15.61 -9.13
N GLY A 44 20.80 16.39 -8.96
CA GLY A 44 19.76 16.61 -9.97
C GLY A 44 18.38 16.17 -9.51
N GLU A 45 17.49 15.90 -10.46
CA GLU A 45 16.14 15.40 -10.18
C GLU A 45 16.13 13.86 -10.03
N CYS A 46 15.42 13.37 -9.03
CA CYS A 46 15.24 11.95 -8.74
C CYS A 46 13.75 11.63 -8.56
N THR A 47 13.32 10.41 -8.89
CA THR A 47 11.92 9.99 -8.77
C THR A 47 11.88 8.50 -8.44
N VAL A 48 10.87 8.06 -7.71
CA VAL A 48 10.68 6.62 -7.45
C VAL A 48 9.97 6.01 -8.65
N THR A 49 10.53 4.94 -9.18
CA THR A 49 10.05 4.24 -10.39
C THR A 49 9.27 2.99 -10.04
N LEU A 50 8.45 2.50 -10.97
CA LEU A 50 7.76 1.21 -10.81
C LEU A 50 8.73 0.05 -10.68
N GLU A 51 9.90 0.14 -11.31
CA GLU A 51 10.94 -0.90 -11.23
C GLU A 51 11.50 -1.01 -9.82
N GLU A 52 11.75 0.12 -9.14
CA GLU A 52 12.16 0.13 -7.73
C GLU A 52 11.08 -0.44 -6.83
N VAL A 53 9.81 -0.15 -7.10
CA VAL A 53 8.67 -0.73 -6.35
C VAL A 53 8.62 -2.24 -6.50
N ALA A 54 8.77 -2.76 -7.72
CA ALA A 54 8.79 -4.20 -7.95
C ALA A 54 10.01 -4.85 -7.27
N LEU A 55 11.17 -4.19 -7.30
CA LEU A 55 12.40 -4.69 -6.69
C LEU A 55 12.31 -4.73 -5.16
N GLN A 56 11.84 -3.65 -4.53
CA GLN A 56 11.82 -3.51 -3.09
C GLN A 56 10.64 -4.25 -2.44
N LEU A 57 9.46 -4.17 -3.06
CA LEU A 57 8.22 -4.70 -2.47
C LEU A 57 7.85 -6.09 -3.01
N GLY A 58 8.43 -6.52 -4.13
CA GLY A 58 8.04 -7.76 -4.82
C GLY A 58 6.63 -7.73 -5.40
N LEU A 59 6.02 -6.54 -5.48
CA LEU A 59 4.63 -6.39 -5.90
C LEU A 59 4.49 -6.29 -7.43
N PRO A 60 3.42 -6.85 -8.01
CA PRO A 60 3.13 -6.72 -9.43
C PRO A 60 2.86 -5.26 -9.84
N ILE A 61 3.48 -4.82 -10.95
CA ILE A 61 3.38 -3.44 -11.48
C ILE A 61 2.65 -3.32 -12.82
N ASP A 62 2.63 -4.37 -13.64
CA ASP A 62 2.07 -4.34 -15.00
C ASP A 62 0.84 -5.27 -15.11
N ARG A 63 -0.18 -4.95 -14.32
CA ARG A 63 -1.38 -5.77 -14.09
C ARG A 63 -2.62 -4.88 -14.04
N SER A 64 -3.79 -5.46 -13.81
CA SER A 64 -5.05 -4.70 -13.76
C SER A 64 -4.97 -3.61 -12.70
N ALA A 65 -5.38 -2.39 -13.05
CA ALA A 65 -5.41 -1.30 -12.09
C ALA A 65 -6.33 -1.64 -10.90
N VAL A 66 -5.89 -1.31 -9.70
CA VAL A 66 -6.71 -1.43 -8.49
C VAL A 66 -7.76 -0.32 -8.53
N MET A 67 -8.94 -0.64 -9.05
CA MET A 67 -10.08 0.28 -8.98
C MET A 67 -10.74 0.13 -7.61
N GLY A 68 -10.79 1.22 -6.84
CA GLY A 68 -11.49 1.23 -5.57
C GLY A 68 -12.99 0.99 -5.77
N VAL A 69 -13.58 0.12 -4.93
CA VAL A 69 -15.04 0.00 -4.87
C VAL A 69 -15.58 1.21 -4.11
N SER A 70 -16.20 2.15 -4.83
CA SER A 70 -16.62 3.45 -4.29
C SER A 70 -17.86 3.37 -3.38
N ALA A 71 -18.62 2.28 -3.45
CA ALA A 71 -19.77 2.03 -2.59
C ALA A 71 -19.89 0.54 -2.29
N ILE A 72 -19.63 0.16 -1.04
CA ILE A 72 -20.00 -1.15 -0.52
C ILE A 72 -21.35 -0.97 0.17
N ALA A 73 -22.39 -1.61 -0.37
CA ALA A 73 -23.76 -1.46 0.14
C ALA A 73 -23.89 -1.89 1.61
N GLU A 74 -23.16 -2.94 2.01
CA GLU A 74 -23.17 -3.47 3.38
C GLU A 74 -21.75 -3.80 3.87
N PRO A 75 -20.99 -2.81 4.35
CA PRO A 75 -19.60 -3.01 4.75
C PRO A 75 -19.43 -4.03 5.88
N ALA A 76 -20.32 -4.01 6.87
CA ALA A 76 -20.27 -4.93 8.00
C ALA A 76 -20.49 -6.39 7.54
N ALA A 77 -21.46 -6.64 6.66
CA ALA A 77 -21.71 -7.98 6.13
C ALA A 77 -20.53 -8.49 5.29
N LEU A 78 -19.91 -7.60 4.50
CA LEU A 78 -18.71 -7.92 3.74
C LEU A 78 -17.52 -8.25 4.67
N CYS A 79 -17.33 -7.49 5.76
CA CYS A 79 -16.34 -7.81 6.78
C CYS A 79 -16.61 -9.16 7.46
N TYR A 80 -17.85 -9.45 7.88
CA TYR A 80 -18.17 -10.73 8.51
C TYR A 80 -17.96 -11.91 7.56
N SER A 81 -18.30 -11.76 6.28
CA SER A 81 -18.13 -12.83 5.29
C SER A 81 -16.69 -13.05 4.85
N LEU A 82 -15.83 -12.03 4.89
CA LEU A 82 -14.45 -12.11 4.39
C LEU A 82 -13.37 -12.17 5.47
N LEU A 83 -13.66 -11.67 6.69
CA LEU A 83 -12.75 -11.59 7.84
C LEU A 83 -13.32 -12.26 9.11
N GLY A 84 -14.55 -12.77 9.09
CA GLY A 84 -15.16 -13.46 10.22
C GLY A 84 -14.56 -14.83 10.51
N VAL A 85 -15.00 -15.46 11.60
CA VAL A 85 -14.54 -16.80 12.00
C VAL A 85 -15.35 -17.86 11.25
N SER A 86 -14.68 -18.76 10.53
CA SER A 86 -15.30 -19.89 9.84
C SER A 86 -14.76 -21.23 10.35
N SER A 87 -15.29 -22.32 9.79
CA SER A 87 -14.80 -23.69 9.96
C SER A 87 -13.29 -23.83 9.67
N VAL A 88 -12.70 -24.88 10.25
CA VAL A 88 -11.27 -25.20 10.29
C VAL A 88 -10.56 -25.13 8.93
N ASP A 89 -11.21 -25.50 7.82
CA ASP A 89 -10.59 -25.47 6.48
C ASP A 89 -10.51 -24.07 5.86
N ASP A 90 -11.39 -23.15 6.27
CA ASP A 90 -11.44 -21.77 5.74
C ASP A 90 -10.66 -20.77 6.61
N GLU A 91 -10.28 -21.15 7.83
CA GLU A 91 -9.53 -20.32 8.78
C GLU A 91 -8.23 -19.74 8.17
N SER A 92 -7.58 -20.52 7.29
CA SER A 92 -6.40 -20.10 6.52
C SER A 92 -6.68 -18.94 5.55
N ASN A 93 -7.85 -18.92 4.92
CA ASN A 93 -8.25 -17.88 3.97
C ASN A 93 -8.59 -16.56 4.69
N PHE A 94 -9.35 -16.65 5.78
CA PHE A 94 -9.68 -15.49 6.63
C PHE A 94 -8.43 -14.84 7.21
N THR A 95 -7.55 -15.66 7.78
CA THR A 95 -6.29 -15.18 8.36
C THR A 95 -5.41 -14.55 7.29
N THR A 96 -5.32 -15.16 6.10
CA THR A 96 -4.53 -14.56 5.00
C THR A 96 -5.11 -13.23 4.54
N ARG A 97 -6.43 -13.12 4.34
CA ARG A 97 -7.06 -11.85 3.94
C ARG A 97 -6.82 -10.76 4.98
N ALA A 98 -7.04 -11.07 6.26
CA ALA A 98 -6.78 -10.16 7.36
C ALA A 98 -5.30 -9.71 7.38
N TYR A 99 -4.37 -10.63 7.12
CA TYR A 99 -2.95 -10.31 7.10
C TYR A 99 -2.54 -9.44 5.90
N ILE A 100 -3.01 -9.76 4.68
CA ILE A 100 -2.77 -8.94 3.48
C ILE A 100 -3.36 -7.54 3.68
N MET A 101 -4.56 -7.46 4.21
CA MET A 101 -5.22 -6.20 4.54
C MET A 101 -4.40 -5.38 5.54
N HIS A 102 -3.87 -6.05 6.56
CA HIS A 102 -3.00 -5.42 7.54
C HIS A 102 -1.67 -4.91 6.94
N ILE A 103 -1.08 -5.63 5.98
CA ILE A 103 0.11 -5.15 5.24
C ILE A 103 -0.25 -3.92 4.40
N ILE A 104 -1.39 -3.98 3.69
CA ILE A 104 -1.88 -2.88 2.85
C ILE A 104 -2.05 -1.62 3.68
N GLU A 105 -2.64 -1.71 4.86
CA GLU A 105 -2.95 -0.54 5.70
C GLU A 105 -1.81 -0.11 6.61
N GLY A 106 -0.97 -1.03 7.06
CA GLY A 106 0.11 -0.72 7.99
C GLY A 106 1.36 -0.20 7.28
N VAL A 107 1.63 -0.68 6.05
CA VAL A 107 2.94 -0.48 5.41
C VAL A 107 2.83 0.09 4.00
N LEU A 108 1.94 -0.45 3.18
CA LEU A 108 1.90 -0.09 1.76
C LEU A 108 1.14 1.22 1.52
N MET A 109 0.00 1.38 2.17
CA MET A 109 -0.94 2.47 1.94
C MET A 109 -1.54 2.96 3.28
N PRO A 110 -0.71 3.29 4.30
CA PRO A 110 -1.22 3.84 5.54
C PRO A 110 -1.90 5.18 5.27
N ASP A 111 -3.19 5.24 5.63
CA ASP A 111 -3.98 6.47 5.60
C ASP A 111 -3.93 7.14 6.96
N THR A 112 -3.50 8.40 6.98
CA THR A 112 -3.48 9.23 8.19
C THR A 112 -4.89 9.56 8.71
N ASN A 113 -5.94 9.37 7.89
CA ASN A 113 -7.34 9.62 8.26
C ASN A 113 -8.10 8.42 8.85
N ASN A 114 -7.42 7.30 9.13
CA ASN A 114 -7.87 6.17 9.97
C ASN A 114 -9.28 5.57 9.73
N ASN A 115 -9.98 5.78 8.60
CA ASN A 115 -11.35 5.24 8.48
C ASN A 115 -11.99 5.03 7.10
N ARG A 116 -11.29 5.08 5.95
CA ARG A 116 -11.98 4.86 4.64
C ARG A 116 -11.28 3.93 3.65
N VAL A 117 -9.96 3.86 3.67
CA VAL A 117 -9.18 3.05 2.73
C VAL A 117 -9.34 1.54 3.01
N TYR A 118 -9.58 1.16 4.28
CA TYR A 118 -9.73 -0.23 4.74
C TYR A 118 -10.67 -1.04 3.83
N LEU A 119 -11.89 -0.55 3.65
CA LEU A 119 -12.96 -1.34 3.03
C LEU A 119 -12.85 -1.43 1.52
N MET A 120 -12.18 -0.49 0.84
CA MET A 120 -12.18 -0.47 -0.63
C MET A 120 -11.38 -1.62 -1.26
N TYR A 121 -10.42 -2.18 -0.52
CA TYR A 121 -9.63 -3.33 -0.97
C TYR A 121 -10.25 -4.67 -0.62
N LEU A 122 -11.13 -4.71 0.39
CA LEU A 122 -11.70 -5.94 0.90
C LEU A 122 -12.43 -6.77 -0.19
N PRO A 123 -13.21 -6.18 -1.12
CA PRO A 123 -13.78 -6.91 -2.25
C PRO A 123 -12.74 -7.54 -3.19
N LEU A 124 -11.55 -6.93 -3.33
CA LEU A 124 -10.47 -7.44 -4.18
C LEU A 124 -9.79 -8.67 -3.57
N LEU A 125 -9.84 -8.80 -2.24
CA LEU A 125 -9.32 -9.93 -1.48
C LEU A 125 -10.30 -11.11 -1.38
N ALA A 126 -11.53 -10.96 -1.89
CA ALA A 126 -12.55 -12.00 -1.85
C ALA A 126 -12.07 -13.31 -2.51
N ASN A 127 -11.30 -13.21 -3.60
CA ASN A 127 -10.63 -14.36 -4.21
C ASN A 127 -9.11 -14.16 -4.19
N LEU A 128 -8.43 -14.85 -3.27
CA LEU A 128 -6.97 -14.77 -3.10
C LEU A 128 -6.20 -15.16 -4.38
N GLN A 129 -6.77 -15.99 -5.26
CA GLN A 129 -6.15 -16.34 -6.55
C GLN A 129 -6.10 -15.16 -7.53
N ASN A 130 -7.05 -14.22 -7.40
CA ASN A 130 -7.13 -13.03 -8.25
C ASN A 130 -6.29 -11.88 -7.70
N VAL A 131 -5.81 -11.95 -6.45
CA VAL A 131 -5.08 -10.83 -5.82
C VAL A 131 -3.82 -10.47 -6.62
N ARG A 132 -3.04 -11.47 -7.08
CA ARG A 132 -1.86 -11.28 -7.95
C ARG A 132 -2.14 -10.69 -9.34
N SER A 133 -3.41 -10.65 -9.75
CA SER A 133 -3.80 -10.11 -11.06
C SER A 133 -3.95 -8.58 -11.05
N TYR A 134 -3.78 -7.95 -9.89
CA TYR A 134 -3.85 -6.50 -9.70
C TYR A 134 -2.46 -5.87 -9.61
N SER A 135 -2.34 -4.64 -10.07
CA SER A 135 -1.11 -3.86 -10.03
C SER A 135 -0.97 -3.16 -8.67
N TRP A 136 -0.71 -3.96 -7.63
CA TRP A 136 -0.52 -3.44 -6.27
C TRP A 136 0.67 -2.49 -6.20
N GLY A 137 1.78 -2.77 -6.91
CA GLY A 137 2.94 -1.89 -6.92
C GLY A 137 2.63 -0.50 -7.48
N SER A 138 1.92 -0.41 -8.61
CA SER A 138 1.51 0.89 -9.17
C SER A 138 0.56 1.64 -8.24
N THR A 139 -0.30 0.92 -7.52
CA THR A 139 -1.22 1.52 -6.55
C THR A 139 -0.45 2.12 -5.38
N VAL A 140 0.54 1.38 -4.86
CA VAL A 140 1.42 1.86 -3.79
C VAL A 140 2.19 3.10 -4.21
N LEU A 141 2.76 3.10 -5.42
CA LEU A 141 3.48 4.26 -5.94
C LEU A 141 2.56 5.49 -6.10
N ALA A 142 1.38 5.29 -6.67
CA ALA A 142 0.39 6.35 -6.81
C ALA A 142 -0.02 6.94 -5.46
N MET A 143 -0.19 6.09 -4.45
CA MET A 143 -0.49 6.51 -3.08
C MET A 143 0.66 7.30 -2.46
N LEU A 144 1.91 6.85 -2.61
CA LEU A 144 3.09 7.61 -2.15
C LEU A 144 3.14 9.01 -2.78
N TYR A 145 2.94 9.11 -4.09
CA TYR A 145 2.99 10.39 -4.81
C TYR A 145 1.88 11.32 -4.36
N ARG A 146 0.68 10.77 -4.11
CA ARG A 146 -0.45 11.51 -3.57
C ARG A 146 -0.13 12.10 -2.19
N GLU A 147 0.51 11.32 -1.33
CA GLU A 147 0.87 11.75 0.02
C GLU A 147 2.00 12.79 0.01
N LEU A 148 3.04 12.61 -0.81
CA LEU A 148 4.09 13.61 -1.04
C LEU A 148 3.52 14.94 -1.56
N CYS A 149 2.54 14.88 -2.47
CA CYS A 149 1.85 16.07 -2.93
C CYS A 149 0.99 16.70 -1.83
N ARG A 150 0.37 15.90 -0.95
CA ARG A 150 -0.46 16.37 0.15
C ARG A 150 0.36 17.13 1.19
N THR A 151 1.55 16.64 1.54
CA THR A 151 2.41 17.20 2.61
C THR A 151 3.08 18.52 2.26
N THR A 152 3.10 18.93 0.99
CA THR A 152 3.54 20.29 0.61
C THR A 152 2.59 21.40 1.07
N LYS A 153 1.40 21.05 1.59
CA LYS A 153 0.43 22.00 2.12
C LYS A 153 0.80 22.37 3.57
N PRO A 154 0.70 23.66 3.96
CA PRO A 154 1.21 24.14 5.25
C PRO A 154 0.51 23.55 6.48
N ASP A 155 -0.68 22.96 6.33
CA ASP A 155 -1.50 22.44 7.43
C ASP A 155 -1.31 20.93 7.69
N VAL A 156 -0.38 20.26 6.99
CA VAL A 156 -0.21 18.80 7.07
C VAL A 156 1.00 18.46 7.93
N VAL A 157 0.76 17.80 9.06
CA VAL A 157 1.80 17.36 10.02
C VAL A 157 2.23 15.91 9.86
N ASP A 158 1.41 15.08 9.19
CA ASP A 158 1.66 13.64 9.01
C ASP A 158 1.69 13.25 7.53
N ILE A 159 2.58 12.31 7.21
CA ILE A 159 2.72 11.70 5.88
C ILE A 159 2.29 10.23 5.90
N GLY A 160 1.44 9.85 4.94
CA GLY A 160 1.07 8.45 4.71
C GLY A 160 1.82 7.84 3.52
N GLY A 161 1.40 6.64 3.10
CA GLY A 161 2.00 5.93 1.97
C GLY A 161 3.22 5.07 2.32
N CYS A 162 3.74 4.32 1.34
CA CYS A 162 4.87 3.40 1.56
C CYS A 162 6.21 4.15 1.60
N LEU A 163 6.55 4.70 2.75
CA LEU A 163 7.76 5.48 2.96
C LEU A 163 9.05 4.67 2.82
N VAL A 164 8.97 3.33 2.88
CA VAL A 164 10.11 2.44 2.61
C VAL A 164 10.69 2.67 1.21
N LEU A 165 9.84 3.08 0.26
CA LEU A 165 10.27 3.43 -1.10
C LEU A 165 11.17 4.68 -1.17
N LEU A 166 11.25 5.46 -0.10
CA LEU A 166 12.11 6.66 -0.02
C LEU A 166 13.51 6.34 0.51
N HIS A 167 13.80 5.07 0.84
CA HIS A 167 15.07 4.63 1.41
C HIS A 167 16.04 4.03 0.36
N SER A 168 15.82 4.28 -0.94
CA SER A 168 16.76 3.88 -2.02
C SER A 168 18.08 4.62 -1.97
#